data_AF-A0A957Y053-F1
#
_entry.id   AF-A0A957Y053-F1
#
_cell.length_a   1.000
_cell.length_b   1.000
_cell.length_c   1.000
_cell.angle_alpha   90.00
_cell.angle_beta   90.00
_cell.angle_gamma   90.00
#
_symmetry.space_group_name_H-M   'P 1'
#
loop_
_entity.id
_entity.type
_entity.pdbx_description
1 polymer ?
#
loop_
_entity_poly.entity_id
_entity_poly.type
_entity_poly.pdbx_seq_one_letter_code
_entity_poly.pdbx_strand_id
1 'polypeptide(L)'
;ETAVRQLGIQNVTVETVLHPPWSTDWITDAAREKLRQFGLAPPQKHGGDLISVAFLDVAECPRCGSKNTSIKNSFGPTLCRMIYYCHDCQDAFEQFKPL
;
A
#
# COMPACT_ATOMS: atom_id res chain seq x y z
N GLU A 1 4.09 -17.16 18.33
CA GLU A 1 3.43 -17.30 19.65
C GLU A 1 4.38 -17.11 20.84
N THR A 2 5.51 -17.82 20.89
CA THR A 2 6.43 -17.82 22.06
C THR A 2 6.84 -16.43 22.54
N ALA A 3 7.26 -15.54 21.64
CA ALA A 3 7.65 -14.16 21.99
C ALA A 3 6.49 -13.35 22.62
N VAL A 4 5.25 -13.54 22.13
CA VAL A 4 4.06 -12.85 22.64
C VAL A 4 3.69 -13.36 24.03
N ARG A 5 3.83 -14.66 24.28
CA ARG A 5 3.61 -15.27 25.60
C ARG A 5 4.63 -14.78 26.64
N GLN A 6 5.88 -14.53 26.24
CA GLN A 6 6.92 -13.96 27.12
C GLN A 6 6.60 -12.53 27.57
N LEU A 7 5.74 -11.80 26.84
CA LEU A 7 5.24 -10.48 27.27
C LEU A 7 4.07 -10.58 28.27
N GLY A 8 3.71 -11.78 28.74
CA GLY A 8 2.66 -12.01 29.74
C GLY A 8 1.25 -12.22 29.16
N ILE A 9 1.09 -12.27 27.84
CA ILE A 9 -0.21 -12.54 27.19
C ILE A 9 -0.49 -14.04 27.22
N GLN A 10 -1.46 -14.44 28.04
CA GLN A 10 -1.80 -15.84 28.31
C GLN A 10 -2.52 -16.52 27.14
N ASN A 11 -3.49 -15.83 26.54
CA ASN A 11 -4.33 -16.36 25.47
C ASN A 11 -3.92 -15.75 24.14
N VAL A 12 -3.17 -16.52 23.34
CA VAL A 12 -2.73 -16.14 22.00
C VAL A 12 -3.21 -17.21 21.04
N THR A 13 -3.95 -16.78 20.01
CA THR A 13 -4.37 -17.62 18.89
C THR A 13 -3.71 -17.08 17.62
N VAL A 14 -3.04 -17.94 16.86
CA VAL A 14 -2.53 -17.60 15.52
C VAL A 14 -3.37 -18.37 14.50
N GLU A 15 -4.06 -17.63 13.66
CA GLU A 15 -4.83 -18.20 12.54
C GLU A 15 -4.06 -17.98 11.25
N THR A 16 -3.72 -19.07 10.57
CA THR A 16 -3.09 -19.03 9.25
C THR A 16 -4.17 -19.18 8.19
N VAL A 17 -4.46 -18.09 7.48
CA VAL A 17 -5.46 -18.08 6.39
C VAL A 17 -4.72 -18.09 5.05
N LEU A 18 -4.95 -19.14 4.26
CA LEU A 18 -4.42 -19.27 2.89
C LEU A 18 -5.47 -18.99 1.82
N HIS A 19 -6.75 -19.03 2.20
CA HIS A 19 -7.88 -18.73 1.33
C HIS A 19 -8.95 -17.93 2.09
N PRO A 20 -9.47 -16.84 1.52
CA PRO A 20 -9.02 -16.20 0.28
C PRO A 20 -7.57 -15.69 0.38
N PRO A 21 -6.85 -15.54 -0.75
CA PRO A 21 -5.53 -14.94 -0.72
C PRO A 21 -5.61 -13.53 -0.14
N TRP A 22 -4.54 -13.10 0.53
CA TRP A 22 -4.45 -11.76 1.07
C TRP A 22 -4.59 -10.71 -0.04
N SER A 23 -5.35 -9.65 0.23
CA SER A 23 -5.51 -8.52 -0.68
C SER A 23 -5.28 -7.18 0.02
N THR A 24 -4.67 -6.25 -0.71
CA THR A 24 -4.52 -4.84 -0.31
C THR A 24 -5.84 -4.11 -0.11
N ASP A 25 -6.94 -4.63 -0.65
CA ASP A 25 -8.29 -4.11 -0.39
C ASP A 25 -8.70 -4.23 1.08
N TRP A 26 -8.08 -5.16 1.83
CA TRP A 26 -8.32 -5.33 3.27
C TRP A 26 -7.65 -4.23 4.12
N ILE A 27 -6.81 -3.38 3.52
CA ILE A 27 -6.25 -2.22 4.21
C ILE A 27 -7.38 -1.20 4.45
N THR A 28 -7.68 -0.94 5.72
CA THR A 28 -8.76 -0.03 6.14
C THR A 28 -8.50 1.41 5.70
N ASP A 29 -9.56 2.20 5.55
CA ASP A 29 -9.44 3.62 5.16
C ASP A 29 -8.58 4.43 6.15
N ALA A 30 -8.69 4.13 7.45
CA ALA A 30 -7.84 4.73 8.47
C ALA A 30 -6.35 4.39 8.28
N ALA A 31 -6.02 3.16 7.87
CA ALA A 31 -4.64 2.78 7.57
C ALA A 31 -4.14 3.43 6.27
N ARG A 32 -4.99 3.53 5.24
CA ARG A 32 -4.68 4.23 3.97
C ARG A 32 -4.39 5.71 4.21
N GLU A 33 -5.16 6.35 5.08
CA GLU A 33 -4.92 7.74 5.47
C GLU A 33 -3.60 7.90 6.24
N LYS A 34 -3.28 6.97 7.16
CA LYS A 34 -1.97 6.97 7.83
C LYS A 34 -0.80 6.82 6.85
N LEU A 35 -0.93 5.98 5.83
CA LEU A 35 0.07 5.87 4.75
C LEU A 35 0.23 7.21 4.02
N ARG A 36 -0.89 7.84 3.65
CA ARG A 36 -0.90 9.14 2.97
C ARG A 36 -0.22 10.21 3.81
N GLN A 37 -0.56 10.31 5.10
CA GLN A 37 0.05 11.25 6.04
C GLN A 37 1.54 11.01 6.24
N PHE A 38 1.98 9.75 6.17
CA PHE A 38 3.40 9.39 6.19
C PHE A 38 4.12 9.74 4.87
N GLY A 39 3.40 10.13 3.82
CA GLY A 39 3.95 10.49 2.51
C GLY A 39 4.01 9.32 1.52
N LEU A 40 3.34 8.21 1.82
CA LEU A 40 3.22 7.06 0.92
C LEU A 40 1.82 7.05 0.30
N ALA A 41 1.76 6.97 -1.03
CA ALA A 41 0.50 6.78 -1.71
C ALA A 41 -0.04 5.36 -1.39
N PRO A 42 -1.27 5.25 -0.88
CA PRO A 42 -1.87 3.96 -0.60
C PRO A 42 -2.14 3.17 -1.91
N PRO A 43 -2.11 1.83 -1.88
CA PRO A 43 -2.37 1.01 -3.06
C PRO A 43 -3.82 1.19 -3.50
N GLN A 44 -4.12 1.40 -4.79
CA GLN A 44 -5.51 1.60 -5.24
C GLN A 44 -6.40 0.40 -4.87
N LYS A 45 -7.68 0.65 -4.53
CA LYS A 45 -8.65 -0.44 -4.33
C LYS A 45 -9.02 -1.02 -5.68
N HIS A 46 -9.06 -2.34 -5.80
CA HIS A 46 -9.36 -3.03 -7.07
C HIS A 46 -10.58 -3.94 -7.02
N GLY A 47 -11.11 -4.25 -5.83
CA GLY A 47 -12.30 -5.09 -5.67
C GLY A 47 -12.13 -6.53 -6.14
N GLY A 48 -10.89 -7.01 -6.25
CA GLY A 48 -10.55 -8.30 -6.85
C GLY A 48 -10.34 -8.28 -8.38
N ASP A 49 -10.43 -7.11 -9.03
CA ASP A 49 -10.13 -6.98 -10.46
C ASP A 49 -8.62 -6.90 -10.71
N LEU A 50 -8.02 -8.05 -10.97
CA LEU A 50 -6.59 -8.18 -11.27
C LEU A 50 -6.15 -7.45 -12.55
N ILE A 51 -7.06 -7.14 -13.47
CA ILE A 51 -6.73 -6.38 -14.69
C ILE A 51 -6.43 -4.92 -14.29
N SER A 52 -7.22 -4.34 -13.40
CA SER A 52 -6.99 -2.99 -12.88
C SER A 52 -5.64 -2.86 -12.14
N VAL A 53 -5.17 -3.94 -11.52
CA VAL A 53 -3.86 -4.02 -10.85
C VAL A 53 -2.68 -4.00 -11.85
N ALA A 54 -2.90 -4.42 -13.10
CA ALA A 54 -1.85 -4.46 -14.12
C ALA A 54 -1.49 -3.07 -14.68
N PHE A 55 -2.40 -2.09 -14.57
CA PHE A 55 -2.24 -0.75 -15.13
C PHE A 55 -2.03 0.28 -14.00
N LEU A 56 -0.81 0.34 -13.49
CA LEU A 56 -0.38 1.22 -12.38
C LEU A 56 0.28 2.51 -12.87
N ASP A 57 -0.22 3.09 -13.95
CA ASP A 57 0.46 4.22 -14.60
C ASP A 57 0.32 5.53 -13.79
N VAL A 58 -0.71 5.60 -12.93
CA VAL A 58 -1.06 6.80 -12.17
C VAL A 58 -1.25 6.49 -10.69
N ALA A 59 -0.57 7.27 -9.85
CA ALA A 59 -0.73 7.26 -8.40
C ALA A 59 -1.26 8.61 -7.93
N GLU A 60 -2.16 8.63 -6.94
CA GLU A 60 -2.56 9.90 -6.33
C GLU A 60 -1.46 10.39 -5.39
N CYS A 61 -0.98 11.62 -5.61
CA CYS A 61 0.09 12.19 -4.81
C CYS A 61 -0.36 12.36 -3.36
N PRO A 62 0.35 11.79 -2.37
CA PRO A 62 -0.09 11.83 -0.98
C PRO A 62 0.02 13.23 -0.35
N ARG A 63 0.79 14.13 -0.98
CA ARG A 63 1.06 15.50 -0.52
C ARG A 63 -0.01 16.49 -0.99
N CYS A 64 -0.41 16.45 -2.26
CA CYS A 64 -1.32 17.44 -2.84
C CYS A 64 -2.62 16.84 -3.41
N GLY A 65 -2.78 15.51 -3.45
CA GLY A 65 -3.96 14.84 -4.01
C GLY A 65 -4.02 14.82 -5.55
N SER A 66 -3.00 15.35 -6.23
CA SER A 66 -2.97 15.36 -7.69
C SER A 66 -2.78 13.96 -8.28
N LYS A 67 -3.48 13.70 -9.39
CA LYS A 67 -3.27 12.53 -10.26
C LYS A 67 -2.38 12.85 -11.46
N ASN A 68 -1.92 14.09 -11.61
CA ASN A 68 -0.94 14.47 -12.62
C ASN A 68 0.45 13.97 -12.21
N THR A 69 0.63 12.65 -12.34
CA THR A 69 1.82 11.94 -11.90
C THR A 69 2.31 11.01 -13.00
N SER A 70 3.60 10.71 -12.98
CA SER A 70 4.17 9.68 -13.84
C SER A 70 5.05 8.72 -13.07
N ILE A 71 5.02 7.46 -13.47
CA ILE A 71 5.94 6.45 -12.96
C ILE A 71 7.38 6.83 -13.35
N LYS A 72 8.28 6.76 -12.37
CA LYS A 72 9.72 6.93 -12.57
C LYS A 72 10.44 5.59 -12.49
N ASN A 73 9.99 4.72 -11.59
CA ASN A 73 10.52 3.37 -11.46
C ASN A 73 9.43 2.43 -10.92
N SER A 74 9.24 1.29 -11.57
CA SER A 74 8.33 0.23 -11.11
C SER A 74 8.82 -0.50 -9.85
N PHE A 75 9.99 -0.13 -9.34
CA PHE A 75 10.59 -0.66 -8.12
C PHE A 75 11.13 0.46 -7.23
N GLY A 76 10.92 0.32 -5.93
CA GLY A 76 11.47 1.17 -4.89
C GLY A 76 12.38 0.40 -3.92
N PRO A 77 12.54 0.87 -2.68
CA PRO A 77 13.33 0.20 -1.64
C PRO A 77 12.85 -1.21 -1.29
N THR A 78 11.56 -1.50 -1.54
CA THR A 78 10.98 -2.84 -1.43
C THR A 78 10.26 -3.21 -2.73
N LEU A 79 10.13 -4.51 -3.01
CA LEU A 79 9.47 -5.01 -4.23
C LEU A 79 8.01 -4.57 -4.36
N CYS A 80 7.34 -4.37 -3.23
CA CYS A 80 5.95 -3.92 -3.17
C CYS A 80 5.79 -2.41 -3.33
N ARG A 81 6.88 -1.63 -3.50
CA ARG A 81 6.84 -0.17 -3.66
C ARG A 81 7.28 0.25 -5.07
N MET A 82 6.64 1.29 -5.59
CA MET A 82 6.92 1.95 -6.87
C MET A 82 7.19 3.42 -6.65
N ILE A 83 8.02 4.04 -7.49
CA ILE A 83 8.40 5.45 -7.39
C ILE A 83 7.68 6.25 -8.49
N TYR A 84 7.02 7.32 -8.07
CA TYR A 84 6.29 8.26 -8.91
C TYR A 84 6.84 9.68 -8.74
N TYR A 85 6.53 10.53 -9.71
CA TYR A 85 6.77 11.97 -9.64
C TYR A 85 5.46 12.72 -9.88
N CYS A 86 5.13 13.67 -9.02
CA CYS A 86 3.99 14.56 -9.19
C CYS A 86 4.40 15.83 -9.92
N HIS A 87 3.73 16.16 -11.01
CA HIS A 87 4.03 17.36 -11.80
C HIS A 87 3.43 18.64 -11.20
N ASP A 88 2.42 18.54 -10.33
CA ASP A 88 1.76 19.71 -9.75
C ASP A 88 2.49 20.25 -8.51
N CYS A 89 2.95 19.37 -7.60
CA CYS A 89 3.73 19.76 -6.43
C CYS A 89 5.24 19.51 -6.58
N GLN A 90 5.66 18.96 -7.73
CA GLN A 90 7.05 18.72 -8.11
C GLN A 90 7.82 17.77 -7.16
N ASP A 91 7.10 16.91 -6.45
CA ASP A 91 7.69 15.98 -5.49
C ASP A 91 7.74 14.54 -6.00
N ALA A 92 8.77 13.81 -5.58
CA ALA A 92 8.86 12.37 -5.78
C ALA A 92 8.24 11.66 -4.58
N PHE A 93 7.48 10.59 -4.84
CA PHE A 93 6.82 9.84 -3.79
C PHE A 93 6.73 8.36 -4.16
N GLU A 94 6.39 7.55 -3.18
CA GLU A 94 6.27 6.10 -3.36
C GLU A 94 4.82 5.64 -3.17
N GLN A 95 4.40 4.67 -3.97
CA GLN A 95 3.13 3.98 -3.82
C GLN A 95 3.37 2.51 -3.49
N PHE A 96 2.56 1.93 -2.61
CA PHE A 96 2.45 0.47 -2.54
C PHE A 96 1.70 -0.08 -3.76
N LYS A 97 2.16 -1.20 -4.30
CA LYS A 97 1.48 -1.96 -5.36
C LYS A 97 0.20 -2.57 -4.80
N PRO A 98 -0.95 -2.42 -5.48
CA PRO A 98 -2.11 -3.23 -5.16
C PRO A 98 -1.82 -4.71 -5.45
N LEU A 99 -2.40 -5.54 -4.59
CA LEU A 99 -2.42 -7.01 -4.64
C LEU A 99 -3.83 -7.48 -4.28
#